data_AF-A0A2V8LI21-F1
#
_entry.id   AF-A0A2V8LI21-F1
#
_cell.length_a   1.000
_cell.length_b   1.000
_cell.length_c   1.000
_cell.angle_alpha   90.00
_cell.angle_beta   90.00
_cell.angle_gamma   90.00
#
_symmetry.space_group_name_H-M   'P 1'
#
loop_
_entity.id
_entity.type
_entity.pdbx_description
1 polymer ?
#
loop_
_entity_poly.entity_id
_entity_poly.type
_entity_poly.pdbx_seq_one_letter_code
_entity_poly.pdbx_strand_id
1 'polypeptide(L)'
;MSGENGGLMSDRKYRQRGYMDSGGEREQRPKSQAKPQSKPIDREGPRSPRMMAFEQKVKCSACGAVVETSIGPESSCPKCNADLHTCRQCTYFDPGSRFECRKPITARILNKGGRNTCELFAARTVVERETSSGKPTDAKQAFANLFKK
;
A
#
# COMPACT_ATOMS: atom_id res chain seq x y z
N MET A 1 50.26 42.11 43.82
CA MET A 1 49.22 41.08 44.00
C MET A 1 48.08 41.74 44.76
N SER A 2 46.98 42.01 44.05
CA SER A 2 45.68 42.59 44.47
C SER A 2 45.23 43.56 43.36
N GLY A 3 44.05 43.33 42.80
CA GLY A 3 43.48 44.15 41.74
C GLY A 3 42.42 43.39 40.95
N GLU A 4 41.24 43.26 41.56
CA GLU A 4 40.03 42.65 41.01
C GLU A 4 39.34 43.58 40.00
N ASN A 5 38.46 42.99 39.17
CA ASN A 5 37.42 43.60 38.32
C ASN A 5 37.81 44.17 36.94
N GLY A 6 37.61 43.34 35.91
CA GLY A 6 37.30 43.76 34.54
C GLY A 6 36.17 42.90 34.01
N GLY A 7 34.95 43.44 34.02
CA GLY A 7 33.72 42.69 33.79
C GLY A 7 33.53 42.17 32.37
N LEU A 8 32.69 41.14 32.27
CA LEU A 8 31.63 41.11 31.27
C LEU A 8 30.53 40.15 31.73
N MET A 9 29.57 40.70 32.47
CA MET A 9 28.22 40.17 32.45
C MET A 9 27.73 40.24 31.00
N SER A 10 27.82 39.14 30.28
CA SER A 10 26.95 38.89 29.15
C SER A 10 25.99 37.79 29.55
N ASP A 11 24.87 38.25 30.09
CA ASP A 11 23.57 37.59 30.08
C ASP A 11 23.33 36.99 28.68
N ARG A 12 23.84 35.78 28.43
CA ARG A 12 23.59 35.05 27.18
C ARG A 12 22.36 34.19 27.40
N LYS A 13 21.22 34.87 27.37
CA LYS A 13 19.84 34.38 27.47
C LYS A 13 19.40 33.38 26.38
N TYR A 14 20.35 32.74 25.69
CA TYR A 14 20.07 31.73 24.67
C TYR A 14 21.31 30.86 24.42
N ARG A 15 21.53 29.86 25.27
CA ARG A 15 22.36 28.70 24.91
C ARG A 15 21.45 27.66 24.28
N GLN A 16 21.30 27.71 22.96
CA GLN A 16 20.65 26.62 22.24
C GLN A 16 21.50 25.38 22.34
N ARG A 17 20.93 24.35 22.97
CA ARG A 17 21.52 23.03 23.04
C ARG A 17 21.41 22.43 21.62
N GLY A 18 22.55 22.41 20.93
CA GLY A 18 22.65 21.88 19.58
C GLY A 18 22.47 20.36 19.54
N TYR A 19 21.97 19.86 18.42
CA TYR A 19 21.62 18.47 18.14
C TYR A 19 22.78 17.45 18.26
N MET A 20 23.99 17.89 18.64
CA MET A 20 25.17 17.03 18.83
C MET A 20 25.47 16.71 20.32
N ASP A 21 24.67 17.20 21.27
CA ASP A 21 24.87 16.99 22.73
C ASP A 21 24.13 15.76 23.28
N SER A 22 23.72 14.81 22.44
CA SER A 22 23.15 13.53 22.89
C SER A 22 24.18 12.41 22.82
N GLY A 23 25.28 12.58 23.54
CA GLY A 23 26.33 11.58 23.78
C GLY A 23 26.17 10.81 25.09
N GLY A 24 24.95 10.70 25.63
CA GLY A 24 24.66 10.01 26.89
C GLY A 24 23.57 8.95 26.72
N GLU A 25 23.98 7.68 26.80
CA GLU A 25 23.22 6.53 27.34
C GLU A 25 21.70 6.68 27.44
N ARG A 26 20.99 6.54 26.32
CA ARG A 26 19.54 6.29 26.37
C ARG A 26 19.33 4.81 26.65
N GLU A 27 19.26 4.46 27.93
CA GLU A 27 18.82 3.14 28.38
C GLU A 27 17.49 2.80 27.68
N GLN A 28 17.53 1.73 26.87
CA GLN A 28 16.39 1.27 26.10
C GLN A 28 15.38 0.65 27.07
N ARG A 29 14.45 1.47 27.55
CA ARG A 29 13.28 0.99 28.29
C ARG A 29 12.55 -0.05 27.41
N PRO A 30 12.38 -1.31 27.86
CA PRO A 30 11.75 -2.33 27.05
C PRO A 30 10.29 -1.93 26.77
N LYS A 31 9.93 -1.85 25.49
CA LYS A 31 8.54 -1.70 25.06
C LYS A 31 7.79 -2.95 25.49
N SER A 32 7.03 -2.85 26.57
CA SER A 32 6.08 -3.89 26.94
C SER A 32 5.11 -4.07 25.77
N GLN A 33 5.04 -5.30 25.26
CA GLN A 33 4.14 -5.69 24.18
C GLN A 33 2.69 -5.44 24.65
N ALA A 34 2.06 -4.41 24.11
CA ALA A 34 0.66 -4.13 24.38
C ALA A 34 -0.19 -5.27 23.76
N LYS A 35 -0.79 -6.10 24.61
CA LYS A 35 -1.83 -7.05 24.19
C LYS A 35 -2.99 -6.29 23.54
N PRO A 36 -3.62 -6.81 22.47
CA PRO A 36 -4.78 -6.18 21.87
C PRO A 36 -5.96 -6.26 22.85
N GLN A 37 -6.28 -5.15 23.52
CA GLN A 37 -7.47 -5.06 24.36
C GLN A 37 -8.69 -4.83 23.46
N SER A 38 -9.47 -5.88 23.25
CA SER A 38 -10.83 -5.81 22.73
C SER A 38 -11.78 -5.30 23.81
N LYS A 39 -11.86 -3.98 23.98
CA LYS A 39 -13.02 -3.36 24.64
C LYS A 39 -13.59 -2.29 23.70
N PRO A 40 -14.91 -2.28 23.44
CA PRO A 40 -15.54 -1.16 22.77
C PRO A 40 -15.40 0.03 23.72
N ILE A 41 -14.58 1.00 23.36
CA ILE A 41 -14.59 2.30 24.04
C ILE A 41 -15.89 2.96 23.56
N ASP A 42 -16.85 3.13 24.46
CA ASP A 42 -17.99 4.02 24.27
C ASP A 42 -17.45 5.42 23.98
N ARG A 43 -17.23 5.70 22.69
CA ARG A 43 -16.75 6.99 22.21
C ARG A 43 -17.97 7.89 22.07
N GLU A 44 -18.15 8.76 23.04
CA GLU A 44 -19.08 9.90 23.05
C GLU A 44 -18.64 10.96 22.00
N GLY A 45 -18.49 10.57 20.73
CA GLY A 45 -18.02 11.43 19.65
C GLY A 45 -18.59 11.00 18.28
N PRO A 46 -18.55 11.89 17.27
CA PRO A 46 -19.06 11.57 15.94
C PRO A 46 -18.37 10.32 15.40
N ARG A 47 -19.16 9.29 15.03
CA ARG A 47 -18.62 8.05 14.48
C ARG A 47 -17.76 8.38 13.26
N SER A 48 -16.47 8.06 13.31
CA SER A 48 -15.60 8.16 12.14
C SER A 48 -16.20 7.29 11.02
N PRO A 49 -16.38 7.82 9.79
CA PRO A 49 -16.91 7.05 8.68
C PRO A 49 -16.13 5.75 8.50
N ARG A 50 -16.82 4.63 8.32
CA ARG A 50 -16.19 3.36 7.98
C ARG A 50 -15.59 3.52 6.58
N MET A 51 -14.26 3.67 6.51
CA MET A 51 -13.54 3.74 5.25
C MET A 51 -13.81 2.47 4.44
N MET A 52 -14.10 2.62 3.15
CA MET A 52 -14.37 1.50 2.24
C MET A 52 -13.15 0.57 2.18
N ALA A 53 -13.38 -0.74 2.14
CA ALA A 53 -12.31 -1.70 1.93
C ALA A 53 -11.78 -1.60 0.49
N PHE A 54 -10.50 -1.93 0.31
CA PHE A 54 -9.85 -2.00 -1.00
C PHE A 54 -9.50 -3.45 -1.28
N GLU A 55 -9.96 -3.98 -2.41
CA GLU A 55 -9.68 -5.35 -2.84
C GLU A 55 -8.62 -5.34 -3.94
N GLN A 56 -7.64 -6.24 -3.86
CA GLN A 56 -6.64 -6.43 -4.91
C GLN A 56 -7.12 -7.53 -5.87
N LYS A 57 -7.37 -7.18 -7.13
CA LYS A 57 -7.80 -8.13 -8.17
C LYS A 57 -6.84 -8.12 -9.34
N VAL A 58 -6.57 -9.29 -9.92
CA VAL A 58 -5.88 -9.38 -11.22
C VAL A 58 -6.92 -9.42 -12.33
N LYS A 59 -6.71 -8.66 -13.40
CA LYS A 59 -7.59 -8.61 -14.57
C LYS A 59 -6.83 -9.05 -15.81
N CYS A 60 -7.42 -9.92 -16.62
CA CYS A 60 -6.82 -10.37 -17.87
C CYS A 60 -6.65 -9.20 -18.85
N SER A 61 -5.45 -9.04 -19.41
CA SER A 61 -5.13 -7.99 -20.38
C SER A 61 -5.86 -8.12 -21.73
N ALA A 62 -6.32 -9.33 -22.08
CA ALA A 62 -7.03 -9.58 -23.35
C ALA A 62 -8.54 -9.30 -23.25
N CYS A 63 -9.21 -9.77 -22.20
CA CYS A 63 -10.68 -9.73 -22.08
C CYS A 63 -11.21 -8.96 -20.86
N GLY A 64 -10.34 -8.53 -19.94
CA GLY A 64 -10.71 -7.79 -18.73
C GLY A 64 -11.34 -8.63 -17.62
N ALA A 65 -11.50 -9.95 -17.79
CA ALA A 65 -12.04 -10.82 -16.75
C ALA A 65 -11.14 -10.82 -15.51
N VAL A 66 -11.77 -10.86 -14.32
CA VAL A 66 -11.05 -11.04 -13.06
C VAL A 66 -10.53 -12.48 -13.01
N VAL A 67 -9.26 -12.63 -12.68
CA VAL A 67 -8.55 -13.91 -12.56
C VAL A 67 -7.87 -13.99 -11.21
N GLU A 68 -7.51 -15.21 -10.82
CA GLU A 68 -6.76 -15.46 -9.59
C GLU A 68 -5.43 -14.71 -9.56
N THR A 69 -5.00 -14.32 -8.37
CA THR A 69 -3.77 -13.55 -8.17
C THR A 69 -2.52 -14.40 -8.40
N SER A 70 -2.60 -15.72 -8.18
CA SER A 70 -1.52 -16.69 -8.41
C SER A 70 -1.47 -17.14 -9.88
N ILE A 71 -0.66 -16.45 -10.67
CA ILE A 71 -0.42 -16.78 -12.09
C ILE A 71 0.87 -17.59 -12.21
N GLY A 72 0.73 -18.88 -12.56
CA GLY A 72 1.85 -19.74 -12.95
C GLY A 72 2.19 -19.60 -14.45
N PRO A 73 3.31 -20.20 -14.92
CA PRO A 73 3.74 -20.11 -16.32
C PRO A 73 2.74 -20.69 -17.32
N GLU A 74 2.00 -21.73 -16.91
CA GLU A 74 1.02 -22.44 -17.72
C GLU A 74 -0.43 -21.97 -17.50
N SER A 75 -0.62 -20.89 -16.73
CA SER A 75 -1.96 -20.41 -16.39
C SER A 75 -2.63 -19.67 -17.55
N SER A 76 -3.92 -19.95 -17.74
CA SER A 76 -4.77 -19.38 -18.80
C SER A 76 -6.03 -18.75 -18.22
N CYS A 77 -6.60 -17.81 -18.97
CA CYS A 77 -7.82 -17.11 -18.56
C CYS A 77 -9.05 -18.02 -18.75
N PRO A 78 -9.92 -18.20 -17.74
CA PRO A 78 -11.11 -19.05 -17.85
C PRO A 78 -12.18 -18.52 -18.83
N LYS A 79 -12.10 -17.25 -19.23
CA LYS A 79 -13.10 -16.62 -20.12
C LYS A 79 -12.70 -16.64 -21.59
N CYS A 80 -11.44 -16.34 -21.90
CA CYS A 80 -10.96 -16.20 -23.29
C CYS A 80 -9.82 -17.17 -23.64
N ASN A 81 -9.39 -18.02 -22.71
CA ASN A 81 -8.27 -18.96 -22.86
C ASN A 81 -6.92 -18.31 -23.25
N ALA A 82 -6.80 -16.99 -23.14
CA ALA A 82 -5.52 -16.32 -23.33
C ALA A 82 -4.55 -16.67 -22.20
N ASP A 83 -3.26 -16.77 -22.53
CA ASP A 83 -2.21 -16.97 -21.54
C ASP A 83 -2.13 -15.79 -20.57
N LEU A 84 -2.02 -16.09 -19.29
CA LEU A 84 -1.87 -15.08 -18.25
C LEU A 84 -0.41 -14.73 -18.02
N HIS A 85 0.52 -15.66 -18.25
CA HIS A 85 1.95 -15.43 -18.10
C HIS A 85 2.55 -14.76 -19.36
N THR A 86 2.23 -13.48 -19.54
CA THR A 86 2.62 -12.69 -20.72
C THR A 86 3.25 -11.36 -20.31
N CYS A 87 4.03 -10.73 -21.19
CA CYS A 87 4.64 -9.44 -20.87
C CYS A 87 3.57 -8.39 -20.59
N ARG A 88 2.46 -8.39 -21.34
CA ARG A 88 1.34 -7.45 -21.16
C ARG A 88 0.63 -7.58 -19.81
N GLN A 89 0.70 -8.74 -19.16
CA GLN A 89 0.11 -8.99 -17.84
C GLN A 89 1.07 -8.64 -16.69
N CYS A 90 2.32 -8.30 -16.99
CA CYS A 90 3.36 -8.03 -16.00
C CYS A 90 3.32 -6.57 -15.49
N THR A 91 3.57 -6.36 -14.20
CA THR A 91 3.71 -5.03 -13.57
C THR A 91 4.90 -4.23 -14.09
N TYR A 92 5.96 -4.91 -14.55
CA TYR A 92 7.21 -4.29 -14.98
C TYR A 92 7.27 -3.99 -16.48
N PHE A 93 6.20 -4.28 -17.22
CA PHE A 93 6.13 -3.99 -18.65
C PHE A 93 6.09 -2.49 -18.89
N ASP A 94 7.06 -2.00 -19.66
CA ASP A 94 7.22 -0.58 -19.97
C ASP A 94 7.75 -0.42 -21.39
N PRO A 95 6.92 0.04 -22.34
CA PRO A 95 7.29 0.11 -23.76
C PRO A 95 8.44 1.08 -24.05
N GLY A 96 8.75 2.02 -23.14
CA GLY A 96 9.86 2.96 -23.29
C GLY A 96 11.21 2.45 -22.78
N SER A 97 11.23 1.30 -22.09
CA SER A 97 12.45 0.75 -21.50
C SER A 97 13.18 -0.21 -22.44
N ARG A 98 14.47 -0.47 -22.16
CA ARG A 98 15.24 -1.49 -22.90
C ARG A 98 14.52 -2.84 -22.83
N PHE A 99 14.32 -3.47 -23.99
CA PHE A 99 13.54 -4.70 -24.15
C PHE A 99 12.08 -4.66 -23.69
N GLU A 100 11.55 -3.46 -23.47
CA GLU A 100 10.18 -3.18 -23.01
C GLU A 100 9.89 -3.67 -21.58
N CYS A 101 10.93 -3.74 -20.73
CA CYS A 101 10.84 -4.18 -19.34
C CYS A 101 11.68 -3.27 -18.44
N ARG A 102 11.16 -2.94 -17.25
CA ARG A 102 11.90 -2.17 -16.22
C ARG A 102 12.95 -3.00 -15.48
N LYS A 103 12.84 -4.33 -15.53
CA LYS A 103 13.79 -5.25 -14.91
C LYS A 103 14.87 -5.65 -15.92
N PRO A 104 16.11 -5.92 -15.46
CA PRO A 104 17.18 -6.36 -16.34
C PRO A 104 16.90 -7.80 -16.81
N ILE A 105 16.33 -7.94 -18.00
CA ILE A 105 16.12 -9.24 -18.65
C ILE A 105 17.31 -9.59 -19.55
N THR A 106 17.65 -10.88 -19.61
CA THR A 106 18.77 -11.40 -20.40
C THR A 106 18.48 -11.36 -21.90
N ALA A 107 17.27 -11.73 -22.31
CA ALA A 107 16.84 -11.81 -23.70
C ALA A 107 15.54 -11.04 -23.96
N ARG A 108 15.42 -10.47 -25.16
CA ARG A 108 14.19 -9.80 -25.60
C ARG A 108 13.12 -10.84 -25.93
N ILE A 109 11.97 -10.73 -25.29
CA ILE A 109 10.76 -11.49 -25.66
C ILE A 109 10.12 -10.79 -26.86
N LEU A 110 10.02 -11.47 -28.02
CA LEU A 110 9.41 -10.92 -29.24
C LEU A 110 7.88 -10.86 -29.13
N ASN A 111 7.25 -11.97 -28.76
CA ASN A 111 5.80 -12.03 -28.60
C ASN A 111 5.40 -11.58 -27.19
N LYS A 112 4.96 -10.32 -27.06
CA LYS A 112 4.55 -9.73 -25.78
C LYS A 112 3.17 -10.20 -25.30
N GLY A 113 2.35 -10.74 -26.20
CA GLY A 113 1.01 -11.27 -25.91
C GLY A 113 0.94 -12.78 -25.79
N GLY A 114 2.02 -13.50 -26.12
CA GLY A 114 2.12 -14.94 -25.96
C GLY A 114 2.75 -15.33 -24.63
N ARG A 115 2.55 -16.58 -24.24
CA ARG A 115 3.20 -17.18 -23.08
C ARG A 115 4.70 -16.98 -23.13
N ASN A 116 5.27 -16.54 -22.01
CA ASN A 116 6.70 -16.51 -21.80
C ASN A 116 7.08 -17.29 -20.53
N THR A 117 8.37 -17.54 -20.33
CA THR A 117 8.91 -18.23 -19.15
C THR A 117 9.77 -17.30 -18.30
N CYS A 118 9.49 -15.99 -18.33
CA CYS A 118 10.27 -15.00 -17.60
C CYS A 118 10.13 -15.20 -16.08
N GLU A 119 11.24 -15.52 -15.40
CA GLU A 119 11.26 -15.74 -13.95
C GLU A 119 11.01 -14.46 -13.13
N LEU A 120 11.25 -13.28 -13.73
CA LEU A 120 11.02 -11.97 -13.10
C LEU A 120 9.57 -11.49 -13.25
N PHE A 121 8.67 -12.36 -13.71
CA PHE A 121 7.27 -12.02 -13.90
C PHE A 121 6.58 -11.72 -12.56
N ALA A 122 5.80 -10.64 -12.56
CA ALA A 122 4.91 -10.30 -11.45
C ALA A 122 3.58 -9.79 -12.02
N ALA A 123 2.50 -10.49 -11.71
CA ALA A 123 1.16 -10.18 -12.21
C ALA A 123 0.69 -8.78 -11.79
N ARG A 124 0.14 -8.02 -12.73
CA ARG A 124 -0.44 -6.70 -12.44
C ARG A 124 -1.74 -6.83 -11.67
N THR A 125 -1.70 -6.38 -10.42
CA THR A 125 -2.88 -6.22 -9.56
C THR A 125 -3.49 -4.83 -9.75
N VAL A 126 -4.81 -4.78 -9.76
CA VAL A 126 -5.60 -3.55 -9.76
C VAL A 126 -6.28 -3.49 -8.40
N VAL A 127 -6.08 -2.37 -7.69
CA VAL A 127 -6.76 -2.10 -6.43
C VAL A 127 -8.09 -1.44 -6.76
N GLU A 128 -9.18 -2.10 -6.41
CA GLU A 128 -10.53 -1.58 -6.62
C GLU A 128 -11.19 -1.29 -5.26
N ARG A 129 -11.92 -0.18 -5.15
CA ARG A 129 -12.71 0.11 -3.94
C ARG A 129 -13.89 -0.84 -3.90
N GLU A 130 -14.02 -1.57 -2.79
CA GLU A 130 -15.23 -2.32 -2.50
C GLU A 130 -16.35 -1.33 -2.17
N THR A 131 -17.10 -0.91 -3.18
CA THR A 131 -18.42 -0.33 -2.96
C THR A 131 -19.36 -1.49 -2.64
N SER A 132 -19.35 -1.95 -1.40
CA SER A 132 -20.32 -2.92 -0.87
C SER A 132 -21.69 -2.24 -0.70
N SER A 133 -22.20 -1.65 -1.76
CA SER A 133 -23.64 -1.51 -1.97
C SER A 133 -24.11 -2.88 -2.44
N GLY A 134 -24.30 -3.80 -1.49
CA GLY A 134 -24.96 -5.06 -1.80
C GLY A 134 -26.23 -4.75 -2.58
N LYS A 135 -26.45 -5.41 -3.73
CA LYS A 135 -27.73 -5.28 -4.43
C LYS A 135 -28.82 -5.52 -3.38
N PRO A 136 -29.74 -4.56 -3.13
CA PRO A 136 -30.79 -4.80 -2.18
C PRO A 136 -31.53 -6.05 -2.66
N THR A 137 -31.56 -7.10 -1.84
CA THR A 137 -32.31 -8.32 -2.11
C THR A 137 -33.79 -8.00 -2.35
N ASP A 138 -34.28 -6.90 -1.77
CA ASP A 138 -35.55 -6.30 -2.10
C ASP A 138 -35.47 -4.75 -2.09
N ALA A 139 -35.55 -4.15 -3.27
CA ALA A 139 -35.50 -2.70 -3.45
C ALA A 139 -36.66 -1.97 -2.74
N LYS A 140 -37.82 -2.63 -2.57
CA LYS A 140 -38.99 -2.03 -1.90
C LYS A 140 -38.78 -1.88 -0.40
N GLN A 141 -38.20 -2.90 0.25
CA GLN A 141 -37.88 -2.84 1.68
C GLN A 141 -36.77 -1.82 1.98
N ALA A 142 -35.75 -1.74 1.14
CA ALA A 142 -34.68 -0.74 1.28
C ALA A 142 -35.23 0.69 1.22
N PHE A 143 -36.16 0.95 0.29
CA PHE A 143 -36.83 2.26 0.18
C PHE A 143 -37.71 2.55 1.41
N ALA A 144 -38.52 1.58 1.85
CA ALA A 144 -39.39 1.76 3.01
C ALA A 144 -38.61 2.08 4.30
N ASN A 145 -37.39 1.56 4.47
CA ASN A 145 -36.56 1.81 5.65
C ASN A 145 -35.98 3.24 5.70
N LEU A 146 -35.97 3.98 4.60
CA LEU A 146 -35.50 5.38 4.57
C LEU A 146 -36.53 6.37 5.13
N PHE A 147 -37.82 6.01 5.11
CA PHE A 147 -38.93 6.89 5.49
C PHE A 147 -39.62 6.50 6.80
N LYS A 148 -39.14 5.45 7.49
CA LYS A 148 -39.67 5.05 8.79
C LYS A 148 -39.10 5.99 9.87
N LYS A 149 -39.99 6.84 10.39
CA LYS A 149 -39.77 7.74 11.52
C LYS A 149 -40.58 7.23 12.72
#